data_AF-X1TMF6-F1
#
_entry.id   AF-X1TMF6-F1
#
_cell.length_a   1.000
_cell.length_b   1.000
_cell.length_c   1.000
_cell.angle_alpha   90.00
_cell.angle_beta   90.00
_cell.angle_gamma   90.00
#
_symmetry.space_group_name_H-M   'P 1'
#
loop_
_entity.id
_entity.type
_entity.pdbx_description
1 polymer ?
#
loop_
_entity_poly.entity_id
_entity_poly.type
_entity_poly.pdbx_seq_one_letter_code
_entity_poly.pdbx_strand_id
1 'polypeptide(L)'
;MRLVLEERKFPVEKLSLFASGRSAGRAYKFNGEKIAVRELKEDSFLGIDIALFSAGDEVSARFAPLAVRQGTIVIDNCKYFRMDPQVPLVVPEVNPDDLKWHKGLIANPNCSTIQMVVALKPIYDEVGIERVIVATYQSVSGTPWTTILPTLISWVTPLTITLSNIGSTSFISVPSPGTKEDLTKIFTL
;
A
#
# COMPACT_ATOMS: atom_id res chain seq x y z
N MET A 1 1.96 -4.14 -2.24
CA MET A 1 0.66 -3.79 -2.86
C MET A 1 0.19 -4.85 -3.85
N ARG A 2 0.84 -5.03 -5.02
CA ARG A 2 0.46 -6.03 -6.05
C ARG A 2 0.12 -7.44 -5.51
N LEU A 3 0.98 -8.00 -4.66
CA LEU A 3 0.78 -9.35 -4.11
C LEU A 3 -0.52 -9.46 -3.27
N VAL A 4 -0.87 -8.41 -2.52
CA VAL A 4 -2.08 -8.38 -1.69
C VAL A 4 -3.32 -8.30 -2.56
N LEU A 5 -3.28 -7.56 -3.68
CA LEU A 5 -4.39 -7.52 -4.64
C LEU A 5 -4.66 -8.92 -5.23
N GLU A 6 -3.61 -9.67 -5.54
CA GLU A 6 -3.70 -11.04 -6.06
C GLU A 6 -4.20 -12.02 -4.99
N GLU A 7 -3.64 -11.98 -3.78
CA GLU A 7 -4.05 -12.81 -2.65
C GLU A 7 -5.52 -12.61 -2.26
N ARG A 8 -5.98 -11.36 -2.24
CA ARG A 8 -7.35 -11.00 -1.88
C ARG A 8 -8.32 -11.13 -3.05
N LYS A 9 -7.85 -11.54 -4.23
CA LYS A 9 -8.62 -11.60 -5.48
C LYS A 9 -9.39 -10.30 -5.74
N PHE A 10 -8.74 -9.16 -5.49
CA PHE A 10 -9.38 -7.87 -5.64
C PHE A 10 -9.84 -7.68 -7.10
N PRO A 11 -11.05 -7.13 -7.35
CA PRO A 11 -11.57 -6.96 -8.71
C PRO A 11 -10.79 -5.88 -9.47
N VAL A 12 -9.71 -6.29 -10.15
CA VAL A 12 -8.88 -5.43 -10.99
C VAL A 12 -9.14 -5.70 -12.46
N GLU A 13 -9.66 -4.71 -13.19
CA GLU A 13 -9.80 -4.78 -14.65
C GLU A 13 -8.43 -4.78 -15.33
N LYS A 14 -7.60 -3.80 -14.94
CA LYS A 14 -6.28 -3.56 -15.51
C LYS A 14 -5.36 -3.02 -14.44
N LEU A 15 -4.25 -3.71 -14.21
CA LEU A 15 -3.19 -3.24 -13.32
C LEU A 15 -2.12 -2.49 -14.14
N SER A 16 -1.85 -1.24 -13.75
CA SER A 16 -0.75 -0.46 -14.31
C SER A 16 0.32 -0.20 -13.25
N LEU A 17 1.58 -0.51 -13.57
CA LEU A 17 2.72 -0.30 -12.68
C LEU A 17 3.52 0.90 -13.15
N PHE A 18 3.84 1.80 -12.22
CA PHE A 18 4.64 2.98 -12.51
C PHE A 18 5.76 3.13 -11.48
N ALA A 19 6.84 3.79 -11.87
CA ALA A 19 7.96 4.11 -10.99
C ALA A 19 8.77 5.29 -11.55
N SER A 20 9.85 5.66 -10.86
CA SER A 20 10.86 6.56 -11.44
C SER A 20 11.46 6.01 -12.73
N GLY A 21 11.99 6.88 -13.60
CA GLY A 21 12.64 6.47 -14.86
C GLY A 21 13.75 5.42 -14.67
N ARG A 22 14.45 5.41 -13.52
CA ARG A 22 15.46 4.38 -13.18
C ARG A 22 14.90 2.96 -13.06
N SER A 23 13.61 2.82 -12.76
CA SER A 23 12.96 1.52 -12.57
C SER A 23 12.02 1.15 -13.73
N ALA A 24 11.86 2.03 -14.72
CA ALA A 24 11.10 1.75 -15.93
C ALA A 24 11.72 0.57 -16.70
N GLY A 25 10.87 -0.27 -17.30
CA GLY A 25 11.28 -1.46 -18.05
C GLY A 25 11.42 -2.74 -17.21
N ARG A 26 11.38 -2.65 -15.87
CA ARG A 26 11.16 -3.84 -15.03
C ARG A 26 9.79 -4.44 -15.32
N ALA A 27 9.61 -5.73 -15.03
CA ALA A 27 8.31 -6.38 -15.17
C ALA A 27 8.00 -7.27 -13.97
N TYR A 28 6.73 -7.30 -13.58
CA TYR A 28 6.24 -8.12 -12.48
C TYR A 28 5.04 -8.95 -12.93
N LYS A 29 4.87 -10.13 -12.32
CA LYS A 29 3.70 -10.98 -12.60
C LYS A 29 2.47 -10.51 -11.82
N PHE A 30 1.29 -10.57 -12.39
CA PHE A 30 0.01 -10.37 -11.72
C PHE A 30 -1.04 -11.24 -12.41
N ASN A 31 -1.71 -12.13 -11.66
CA ASN A 31 -2.67 -13.10 -12.21
C ASN A 31 -2.09 -13.91 -13.39
N GLY A 32 -0.82 -14.29 -13.29
CA GLY A 32 -0.10 -15.03 -14.34
C GLY A 32 0.45 -14.18 -15.50
N GLU A 33 0.00 -12.94 -15.66
CA GLU A 33 0.46 -12.05 -16.73
C GLU A 33 1.67 -11.20 -16.31
N LYS A 34 2.59 -10.94 -17.24
CA LYS A 34 3.71 -10.01 -17.00
C LYS A 34 3.29 -8.59 -17.32
N ILE A 35 3.42 -7.71 -16.34
CA ILE A 35 3.10 -6.29 -16.45
C ILE A 35 4.40 -5.48 -16.36
N ALA A 36 4.67 -4.68 -17.39
CA ALA A 36 5.83 -3.81 -17.42
C ALA A 36 5.61 -2.55 -16.56
N VAL A 37 6.66 -2.14 -15.87
CA VAL A 37 6.74 -0.89 -15.12
C VAL A 37 7.01 0.24 -16.11
N ARG A 38 6.14 1.25 -16.10
CA ARG A 38 6.27 2.47 -16.89
C ARG A 38 6.85 3.59 -16.05
N GLU A 39 7.46 4.57 -16.71
CA GLU A 39 7.86 5.79 -16.02
C GLU A 39 6.62 6.61 -15.63
N LEU A 40 6.61 7.13 -14.40
CA LEU A 40 5.58 8.05 -13.93
C LEU A 40 5.70 9.40 -14.62
N LYS A 41 4.65 9.82 -15.30
CA LYS A 41 4.52 11.10 -16.00
C LYS A 41 3.23 11.82 -15.57
N GLU A 42 3.11 13.09 -15.93
CA GLU A 42 1.97 13.90 -15.51
C GLU A 42 0.63 13.40 -16.09
N ASP A 43 0.65 12.75 -17.25
CA ASP A 43 -0.51 12.16 -17.94
C ASP A 43 -0.76 10.68 -17.57
N SER A 44 -0.01 10.13 -16.61
CA SER A 44 -0.04 8.69 -16.30
C SER A 44 -1.34 8.21 -15.64
N PHE A 45 -2.19 9.14 -15.17
CA PHE A 45 -3.41 8.82 -14.44
C PHE A 45 -4.68 8.87 -15.32
N LEU A 46 -4.55 9.26 -16.59
CA LEU A 46 -5.68 9.27 -17.52
C LEU A 46 -6.31 7.87 -17.66
N GLY A 47 -7.60 7.77 -17.32
CA GLY A 47 -8.35 6.52 -17.36
C GLY A 47 -7.97 5.52 -16.26
N ILE A 48 -7.34 5.97 -15.17
CA ILE A 48 -7.11 5.21 -13.95
C ILE A 48 -8.17 5.59 -12.92
N ASP A 49 -8.87 4.59 -12.38
CA ASP A 49 -9.92 4.80 -11.38
C ASP A 49 -9.31 4.97 -9.98
N ILE A 50 -8.38 4.08 -9.60
CA ILE A 50 -7.72 4.09 -8.28
C ILE A 50 -6.20 4.03 -8.44
N ALA A 51 -5.49 4.89 -7.70
CA ALA A 51 -4.04 4.87 -7.62
C ALA A 51 -3.54 4.71 -6.19
N LEU A 52 -2.76 3.65 -5.96
CA LEU A 52 -2.08 3.37 -4.70
C LEU A 52 -0.66 3.95 -4.75
N PHE A 53 -0.37 4.92 -3.88
CA PHE A 53 0.91 5.62 -3.85
C PHE A 53 1.80 5.10 -2.71
N SER A 54 3.06 4.75 -3.03
CA SER A 54 4.11 4.49 -2.05
C SER A 54 5.50 4.90 -2.54
N ALA A 55 5.59 5.98 -3.32
CA ALA A 55 6.82 6.42 -3.99
C ALA A 55 7.58 7.57 -3.27
N GLY A 56 7.13 7.99 -2.09
CA GLY A 56 7.77 9.02 -1.28
C GLY A 56 7.10 10.40 -1.38
N ASP A 57 7.35 11.25 -0.39
CA ASP A 57 6.58 12.48 -0.17
C ASP A 57 6.69 13.49 -1.31
N GLU A 58 7.86 13.62 -1.94
CA GLU A 58 8.05 14.51 -3.08
C GLU A 58 7.20 14.08 -4.29
N VAL A 59 7.09 12.77 -4.50
CA VAL A 59 6.25 12.20 -5.56
C VAL A 59 4.78 12.43 -5.23
N SER A 60 4.36 12.18 -3.98
CA SER A 60 2.99 12.44 -3.54
C SER A 60 2.61 13.91 -3.68
N ALA A 61 3.46 14.83 -3.21
CA ALA A 61 3.24 16.27 -3.28
C ALA A 61 3.03 16.75 -4.73
N ARG A 62 3.80 16.22 -5.67
CA ARG A 62 3.71 16.59 -7.10
C ARG A 62 2.52 15.92 -7.79
N PHE A 63 2.40 14.60 -7.66
CA PHE A 63 1.56 13.80 -8.54
C PHE A 63 0.18 13.48 -7.98
N ALA A 64 -0.02 13.44 -6.65
CA ALA A 64 -1.34 13.16 -6.11
C ALA A 64 -2.39 14.22 -6.52
N PRO A 65 -2.10 15.54 -6.47
CA PRO A 65 -3.03 16.56 -6.96
C PRO A 65 -3.27 16.47 -8.47
N LEU A 66 -2.27 16.04 -9.25
CA LEU A 66 -2.42 15.83 -10.71
C LEU A 66 -3.36 14.65 -11.01
N ALA A 67 -3.19 13.54 -10.30
CA ALA A 67 -4.04 12.35 -10.43
C ALA A 67 -5.50 12.68 -10.09
N VAL A 68 -5.74 13.38 -8.99
CA VAL A 68 -7.08 13.85 -8.60
C VAL A 68 -7.71 14.71 -9.69
N ARG A 69 -6.95 15.65 -10.28
CA ARG A 69 -7.44 16.48 -11.40
C ARG A 69 -7.80 15.67 -12.65
N GLN A 70 -7.23 14.47 -12.82
CA GLN A 70 -7.52 13.55 -13.92
C GLN A 70 -8.66 12.57 -13.60
N GLY A 71 -9.33 12.72 -12.44
CA GLY A 71 -10.46 11.90 -12.03
C GLY A 71 -10.08 10.64 -11.26
N THR A 72 -8.80 10.46 -10.93
CA THR A 72 -8.31 9.29 -10.19
C THR A 72 -8.49 9.48 -8.68
N ILE A 73 -8.97 8.44 -8.00
CA ILE A 73 -8.94 8.37 -6.53
C ILE A 73 -7.54 7.90 -6.09
N VAL A 74 -6.85 8.72 -5.32
CA VAL A 74 -5.51 8.44 -4.80
C VAL A 74 -5.60 7.96 -3.36
N ILE A 75 -4.98 6.82 -3.07
CA ILE A 75 -4.77 6.29 -1.73
C ILE A 75 -3.26 6.35 -1.44
N ASP A 76 -2.84 7.26 -0.59
CA ASP A 76 -1.44 7.61 -0.39
C ASP A 76 -0.86 7.10 0.93
N ASN A 77 0.14 6.23 0.84
CA ASN A 77 0.89 5.69 1.97
C ASN A 77 2.03 6.61 2.45
N CYS A 78 2.32 7.70 1.72
CA CYS A 78 3.34 8.66 2.10
C CYS A 78 2.88 9.58 3.24
N LYS A 79 3.82 10.29 3.89
CA LYS A 79 3.50 11.12 5.06
C LYS A 79 2.98 12.50 4.69
N TYR A 80 3.20 12.95 3.46
CA TYR A 80 2.97 14.33 3.03
C TYR A 80 1.57 14.87 3.38
N PHE A 81 0.50 14.13 3.07
CA PHE A 81 -0.89 14.60 3.25
C PHE A 81 -1.53 14.21 4.59
N ARG A 82 -0.82 13.51 5.49
CA ARG A 82 -1.44 12.95 6.71
C ARG A 82 -2.05 13.98 7.66
N MET A 83 -1.54 15.21 7.62
CA MET A 83 -1.99 16.32 8.47
C MET A 83 -2.76 17.40 7.68
N ASP A 84 -3.04 17.16 6.40
CA ASP A 84 -3.83 18.09 5.59
C ASP A 84 -5.31 18.00 6.01
N PRO A 85 -5.94 19.09 6.49
CA PRO A 85 -7.33 19.06 6.93
C PRO A 85 -8.33 18.79 5.79
N GLN A 86 -7.91 18.86 4.53
CA GLN A 86 -8.74 18.54 3.37
C GLN A 86 -8.61 17.09 2.90
N VAL A 87 -7.74 16.28 3.54
CA VAL A 87 -7.47 14.89 3.17
C VAL A 87 -7.81 13.96 4.34
N PRO A 88 -8.71 12.98 4.16
CA PRO A 88 -9.03 12.03 5.21
C PRO A 88 -7.86 11.09 5.49
N LEU A 89 -7.52 10.96 6.77
CA LEU A 89 -6.54 10.00 7.27
C LEU A 89 -7.29 8.76 7.76
N VAL A 90 -7.35 7.71 6.94
CA VAL A 90 -8.31 6.61 7.13
C VAL A 90 -7.64 5.32 7.60
N VAL A 91 -8.24 4.71 8.62
CA VAL A 91 -8.09 3.30 8.98
C VAL A 91 -9.48 2.66 8.88
N PRO A 92 -9.72 1.72 7.94
CA PRO A 92 -11.05 1.19 7.68
C PRO A 92 -11.78 0.62 8.91
N GLU A 93 -11.05 0.02 9.84
CA GLU A 93 -11.58 -0.56 11.07
C GLU A 93 -11.88 0.46 12.18
N VAL A 94 -11.43 1.71 12.01
CA VAL A 94 -11.51 2.75 13.06
C VAL A 94 -12.41 3.91 12.66
N ASN A 95 -12.26 4.43 11.45
CA ASN A 95 -12.97 5.60 10.96
C ASN A 95 -13.40 5.44 9.49
N PRO A 96 -14.22 4.42 9.15
CA PRO A 96 -14.66 4.16 7.78
C PRO A 96 -15.50 5.31 7.20
N ASP A 97 -16.22 6.05 8.06
CA ASP A 97 -17.06 7.17 7.63
C ASP A 97 -16.25 8.35 7.06
N ASP A 98 -14.96 8.46 7.39
CA ASP A 98 -14.11 9.53 6.87
C ASP A 98 -13.85 9.41 5.36
N LEU A 99 -14.07 8.23 4.80
CA LEU A 99 -14.02 8.03 3.37
C LEU A 99 -15.04 8.91 2.63
N LYS A 100 -16.17 9.25 3.26
CA LYS A 100 -17.29 9.98 2.64
C LYS A 100 -16.94 11.41 2.23
N TRP A 101 -15.96 12.03 2.87
CA TRP A 101 -15.62 13.43 2.63
C TRP A 101 -14.34 13.62 1.80
N HIS A 102 -13.74 12.53 1.29
CA HIS A 102 -12.57 12.64 0.43
C HIS A 102 -12.84 13.51 -0.81
N LYS A 103 -11.83 14.25 -1.26
CA LYS A 103 -11.89 15.02 -2.52
C LYS A 103 -11.07 14.37 -3.63
N GLY A 104 -11.04 13.03 -3.63
CA GLY A 104 -10.24 12.22 -4.56
C GLY A 104 -8.87 11.82 -4.01
N LEU A 105 -8.46 12.32 -2.84
CA LEU A 105 -7.23 11.92 -2.16
C LEU A 105 -7.55 11.42 -0.77
N ILE A 106 -6.95 10.30 -0.37
CA ILE A 106 -7.09 9.65 0.93
C ILE A 106 -5.68 9.35 1.44
N ALA A 107 -5.36 9.75 2.66
CA ALA A 107 -4.08 9.46 3.30
C ALA A 107 -4.18 8.18 4.14
N ASN A 108 -3.12 7.38 4.11
CA ASN A 108 -2.94 6.24 4.98
C ASN A 108 -1.98 6.62 6.14
N PRO A 109 -2.32 6.31 7.40
CA PRO A 109 -1.46 6.61 8.55
C PRO A 109 -0.11 5.88 8.53
N ASN A 110 0.70 6.18 9.54
CA ASN A 110 1.93 5.42 9.79
C ASN A 110 1.58 3.97 10.20
N CYS A 111 2.40 3.01 9.78
CA CYS A 111 2.22 1.59 10.10
C CYS A 111 2.07 1.30 11.60
N SER A 112 2.87 1.93 12.46
CA SER A 112 2.78 1.77 13.91
C SER A 112 1.48 2.35 14.47
N THR A 113 0.99 3.45 13.90
CA THR A 113 -0.30 4.04 14.27
C THR A 113 -1.44 3.10 13.92
N ILE A 114 -1.49 2.56 12.70
CA ILE A 114 -2.56 1.65 12.25
C ILE A 114 -2.65 0.44 13.19
N GLN A 115 -1.51 -0.23 13.44
CA GLN A 115 -1.44 -1.40 14.31
C GLN A 115 -1.97 -1.10 15.72
N MET A 116 -1.62 0.06 16.26
CA MET A 116 -2.06 0.50 17.57
C MET A 116 -3.56 0.81 17.59
N VAL A 117 -4.07 1.65 16.67
CA VAL A 117 -5.45 2.12 16.74
C VAL A 117 -6.45 1.01 16.43
N VAL A 118 -6.12 0.06 15.56
CA VAL A 118 -6.97 -1.12 15.31
C VAL A 118 -7.13 -1.95 16.59
N ALA A 119 -6.05 -2.14 17.36
CA ALA A 119 -6.10 -2.87 18.62
C ALA A 119 -6.82 -2.09 19.73
N LEU A 120 -6.65 -0.76 19.78
CA LEU A 120 -7.20 0.08 20.84
C LEU A 120 -8.66 0.48 20.60
N LYS A 121 -9.13 0.55 19.36
CA LYS A 121 -10.47 1.06 19.03
C LYS A 121 -11.60 0.33 19.78
N PRO A 122 -11.64 -1.01 19.85
CA PRO A 122 -12.70 -1.71 20.61
C PRO A 122 -12.68 -1.38 22.11
N ILE A 123 -11.49 -1.17 22.69
CA ILE A 123 -11.34 -0.81 24.11
C ILE A 123 -11.80 0.64 24.33
N TYR A 124 -11.39 1.54 23.44
CA TYR A 124 -11.80 2.94 23.47
C TYR A 124 -13.32 3.10 23.37
N ASP A 125 -13.98 2.32 22.52
CA ASP A 125 -15.43 2.39 22.35
C ASP A 125 -16.22 1.92 23.58
N GLU A 126 -15.71 0.92 24.30
CA GLU A 126 -16.39 0.33 25.45
C GLU A 126 -16.19 1.14 26.74
N VAL A 127 -14.94 1.59 27.00
CA VAL A 127 -14.58 2.18 28.30
C VAL A 127 -13.85 3.52 28.20
N GLY A 128 -13.52 3.98 26.99
CA GLY A 128 -12.67 5.15 26.78
C GLY A 128 -11.20 4.89 27.12
N ILE A 129 -10.31 5.75 26.62
CA ILE A 129 -8.88 5.75 26.96
C ILE A 129 -8.43 7.20 27.12
N GLU A 130 -7.93 7.54 28.31
CA GLU A 130 -7.43 8.89 28.59
C GLU A 130 -5.95 9.07 28.23
N ARG A 131 -5.16 7.99 28.34
CA ARG A 131 -3.71 8.03 28.11
C ARG A 131 -3.20 6.69 27.60
N VAL A 132 -2.32 6.78 26.60
CA VAL A 132 -1.57 5.65 26.05
C VAL A 132 -0.08 5.95 26.22
N ILE A 133 0.67 5.01 26.81
CA ILE A 133 2.13 5.05 26.90
C ILE A 133 2.65 3.86 26.10
N VAL A 134 3.42 4.13 25.04
CA VAL A 134 3.86 3.10 24.09
C VAL A 134 5.37 3.14 23.90
N ALA A 135 5.98 1.96 23.96
CA ALA A 135 7.35 1.72 23.51
C ALA A 135 7.29 0.86 22.24
N THR A 136 7.75 1.38 21.11
CA THR A 136 7.71 0.66 19.82
C THR A 136 9.02 -0.08 19.56
N TYR A 137 8.94 -1.35 19.17
CA TYR A 137 10.08 -2.16 18.75
C TYR A 137 9.92 -2.49 17.26
N GLN A 138 10.29 -1.53 16.41
CA GLN A 138 10.00 -1.62 14.98
C GLN A 138 11.03 -2.47 14.22
N SER A 139 10.52 -3.29 13.31
CA SER A 139 11.33 -4.12 12.41
C SER A 139 11.98 -3.28 11.31
N VAL A 140 13.09 -3.80 10.77
CA VAL A 140 13.85 -3.26 9.63
C VAL A 140 13.00 -3.11 8.37
N SER A 141 11.90 -3.86 8.27
CA SER A 141 10.94 -3.82 7.16
C SER A 141 10.27 -2.45 6.99
N GLY A 142 10.23 -1.60 8.03
CA GLY A 142 9.71 -0.24 7.96
C GLY A 142 10.69 0.78 7.34
N THR A 143 11.93 0.38 7.07
CA THR A 143 12.96 1.23 6.47
C THR A 143 13.08 0.95 4.96
N PRO A 144 13.46 1.93 4.11
CA PRO A 144 13.84 1.64 2.75
C PRO A 144 14.84 0.50 2.66
N TRP A 145 14.54 -0.47 1.80
CA TRP A 145 15.30 -1.73 1.66
C TRP A 145 16.80 -1.50 1.42
N THR A 146 17.15 -0.37 0.79
CA THR A 146 18.52 0.02 0.45
C THR A 146 19.36 0.56 1.61
N THR A 147 18.74 1.03 2.70
CA THR A 147 19.45 1.86 3.69
C THR A 147 20.05 1.04 4.83
N ILE A 148 19.34 0.01 5.31
CA ILE A 148 19.70 -0.64 6.58
C ILE A 148 19.89 -2.16 6.42
N LEU A 149 19.18 -2.81 5.49
CA LEU A 149 19.17 -4.27 5.44
C LEU A 149 20.55 -4.87 5.11
N PRO A 150 21.35 -4.36 4.13
CA PRO A 150 22.69 -4.90 3.88
C PRO A 150 23.63 -4.74 5.09
N THR A 151 23.49 -3.62 5.80
CA THR A 151 24.28 -3.29 7.00
C THR A 151 23.92 -4.18 8.18
N LEU A 152 22.62 -4.39 8.44
CA LEU A 152 22.20 -5.27 9.53
C LEU A 152 22.47 -6.74 9.22
N ILE A 153 22.28 -7.16 7.97
CA ILE A 153 22.68 -8.50 7.53
C ILE A 153 24.16 -8.68 7.82
N SER A 154 25.05 -7.75 7.39
CA SER A 154 26.49 -7.88 7.62
C SER A 154 26.90 -7.98 9.10
N TRP A 155 26.13 -7.39 10.01
CA TRP A 155 26.36 -7.50 11.46
C TRP A 155 25.99 -8.87 12.02
N VAL A 156 25.08 -9.60 11.38
CA VAL A 156 24.68 -10.97 11.79
C VAL A 156 25.32 -12.07 10.93
N THR A 157 25.93 -11.76 9.77
CA THR A 157 26.50 -12.78 8.87
C THR A 157 27.73 -13.56 9.39
N PRO A 158 28.50 -13.19 10.45
CA PRO A 158 29.48 -14.14 10.99
C PRO A 158 28.81 -15.37 11.62
N LEU A 159 27.51 -15.33 11.90
CA LEU A 159 26.72 -16.50 12.30
C LEU A 159 26.16 -17.16 11.04
N THR A 160 26.71 -18.33 10.70
CA THR A 160 26.21 -19.19 9.63
C THR A 160 24.75 -19.60 9.92
N ILE A 161 23.78 -18.84 9.40
CA ILE A 161 22.39 -19.28 9.29
C ILE A 161 22.27 -19.94 7.92
N THR A 162 22.37 -21.26 7.89
CA THR A 162 22.08 -22.06 6.70
C THR A 162 20.56 -22.04 6.47
N LEU A 163 20.08 -21.15 5.60
CA LEU A 163 18.71 -21.23 5.07
C LEU A 163 18.70 -22.25 3.93
N SER A 164 18.31 -23.48 4.22
CA SER A 164 17.98 -24.46 3.19
C SER A 164 16.62 -24.13 2.56
N ASN A 165 16.63 -23.89 1.26
CA ASN A 165 15.41 -23.90 0.45
C ASN A 165 14.78 -25.30 0.49
N ILE A 166 13.54 -25.40 0.98
CA ILE A 166 12.61 -26.52 0.80
C ILE A 166 11.25 -25.84 0.67
N GLY A 167 10.41 -25.98 -0.34
CA GLY A 167 10.26 -26.91 -1.44
C GLY A 167 8.78 -26.79 -1.85
N SER A 168 8.50 -26.80 -3.15
CA SER A 168 7.17 -26.77 -3.77
C SER A 168 6.15 -27.74 -3.16
N THR A 169 4.87 -27.34 -3.05
CA THR A 169 3.73 -28.27 -3.15
C THR A 169 2.44 -27.51 -3.54
N SER A 170 1.82 -27.98 -4.63
CA SER A 170 0.46 -27.63 -5.08
C SER A 170 -0.56 -28.53 -4.34
N PHE A 171 -1.83 -28.12 -4.16
CA PHE A 171 -3.05 -28.95 -4.36
C PHE A 171 -4.38 -28.17 -4.13
N ILE A 172 -5.21 -28.17 -5.19
CA ILE A 172 -6.68 -28.39 -5.32
C ILE A 172 -7.73 -27.41 -4.73
N SER A 173 -8.73 -27.13 -5.58
CA SER A 173 -9.89 -26.23 -5.52
C SER A 173 -11.21 -26.84 -5.03
N VAL A 174 -12.18 -26.01 -4.60
CA VAL A 174 -13.66 -26.20 -4.71
C VAL A 174 -14.37 -24.82 -4.87
N PRO A 175 -15.49 -24.66 -5.64
CA PRO A 175 -15.91 -23.37 -6.24
C PRO A 175 -17.27 -22.73 -5.78
N SER A 176 -17.40 -21.40 -6.04
CA SER A 176 -18.56 -20.51 -6.46
C SER A 176 -19.89 -20.48 -5.64
N PRO A 177 -20.81 -19.46 -5.72
CA PRO A 177 -20.94 -18.24 -6.56
C PRO A 177 -21.10 -16.94 -5.71
N GLY A 178 -21.12 -15.69 -6.18
CA GLY A 178 -21.20 -15.05 -7.48
C GLY A 178 -21.90 -13.70 -7.25
N THR A 179 -21.27 -12.59 -7.61
CA THR A 179 -21.92 -11.29 -7.84
C THR A 179 -21.06 -10.52 -8.84
N LYS A 180 -21.69 -9.89 -9.83
CA LYS A 180 -21.00 -8.99 -10.76
C LYS A 180 -20.46 -7.82 -9.94
N GLU A 181 -19.14 -7.70 -9.87
CA GLU A 181 -18.47 -6.55 -9.25
C GLU A 181 -17.95 -5.62 -10.35
N ASP A 182 -18.11 -4.32 -10.10
CA ASP A 182 -17.62 -3.26 -10.95
C ASP A 182 -16.10 -3.36 -11.10
N LEU A 183 -15.67 -3.62 -12.34
CA LEU A 183 -14.26 -3.79 -12.68
C LEU A 183 -13.54 -2.43 -12.52
N THR A 184 -12.47 -2.39 -11.72
CA THR A 184 -11.73 -1.16 -11.41
C THR A 184 -10.30 -1.22 -11.97
N LYS A 185 -9.82 -0.14 -12.61
CA LYS A 185 -8.42 -0.02 -13.05
C LYS A 185 -7.57 0.49 -11.91
N ILE A 186 -6.65 -0.35 -11.43
CA ILE A 186 -5.79 -0.05 -10.29
C ILE A 186 -4.38 0.27 -10.77
N PHE A 187 -3.83 1.30 -10.16
CA PHE A 187 -2.47 1.74 -10.31
C PHE A 187 -1.71 1.49 -9.00
N THR A 188 -0.45 1.09 -9.07
CA THR A 188 0.42 0.99 -7.90
C THR A 188 1.80 1.59 -8.17
N LEU A 189 2.24 2.48 -7.27
CA LEU A 189 3.59 3.01 -7.14
C LEU A 189 4.32 2.35 -5.96
#